data_AF-A0A1V4W7K8-F1
#
_entry.id   AF-A0A1V4W7K8-F1
#
_cell.length_a   1.000
_cell.length_b   1.000
_cell.length_c   1.000
_cell.angle_alpha   90.00
_cell.angle_beta   90.00
_cell.angle_gamma   90.00
#
_symmetry.space_group_name_H-M   'P 1'
#
loop_
_entity.id
_entity.type
_entity.pdbx_description
1 polymer ?
#
loop_
_entity_poly.entity_id
_entity_poly.type
_entity_poly.pdbx_seq_one_letter_code
_entity_poly.pdbx_strand_id
1 'polypeptide(L)'
;MVFRCRCIMGQPNGTVLTRPDHKRGGTDIALLSGGIIRKGVCVSVARIKNDRGFTLVELIIIIVILGILAAVAIPRYIDMKADASESTARAILGGLRDAATLVYTNRIVNAGTSPIDMAAVLDQAQVSGFSLSVVAADTLTLTISGYQYTYQLSRAVNGQPNVTVQGYPSW
;
A
#
# COMPACT_ATOMS: atom_id res chain seq x y z
N MET A 1 23.17 14.21 -42.70
CA MET A 1 23.61 13.20 -41.72
C MET A 1 22.64 12.03 -41.70
N VAL A 2 22.99 10.92 -42.35
CA VAL A 2 22.14 9.72 -42.48
C VAL A 2 22.39 8.83 -41.27
N PHE A 3 21.46 8.81 -40.31
CA PHE A 3 21.53 7.86 -39.17
C PHE A 3 21.45 6.42 -39.70
N ARG A 4 22.57 5.68 -39.63
CA ARG A 4 22.62 4.24 -39.91
C ARG A 4 22.09 3.49 -38.68
N CYS A 5 20.89 2.92 -38.75
CA CYS A 5 20.48 1.91 -37.77
C CYS A 5 21.18 0.60 -38.12
N ARG A 6 22.10 0.18 -37.24
CA ARG A 6 22.80 -1.10 -37.33
C ARG A 6 21.98 -2.12 -36.55
N CYS A 7 21.16 -2.91 -37.25
CA CYS A 7 20.51 -4.07 -36.62
C CYS A 7 21.54 -5.18 -36.45
N ILE A 8 21.96 -5.44 -35.22
CA ILE A 8 22.77 -6.60 -34.85
C ILE A 8 21.78 -7.71 -34.46
N MET A 9 21.55 -8.67 -35.35
CA MET A 9 20.94 -9.95 -34.95
C MET A 9 22.06 -10.90 -34.56
N GLY A 10 22.12 -11.25 -33.28
CA GLY A 10 23.01 -12.29 -32.79
C GLY A 10 22.42 -13.67 -33.09
N GLN A 11 23.16 -14.50 -33.82
CA GLN A 11 22.89 -15.94 -33.91
C GLN A 11 23.77 -16.69 -32.88
N PRO A 12 23.32 -17.85 -32.35
CA PRO A 12 23.95 -18.54 -31.23
C PRO A 12 25.34 -19.14 -31.51
N ASN A 13 25.89 -19.00 -32.72
CA ASN A 13 27.22 -19.53 -33.11
C ASN A 13 28.27 -18.45 -33.42
N GLY A 14 28.06 -17.19 -33.01
CA GLY A 14 29.12 -16.17 -32.97
C GLY A 14 29.63 -15.64 -34.31
N THR A 15 29.13 -16.11 -35.45
CA THR A 15 29.50 -15.59 -36.77
C THR A 15 28.65 -14.38 -37.15
N VAL A 16 29.30 -13.22 -37.24
CA VAL A 16 28.68 -11.97 -37.66
C VAL A 16 28.68 -11.90 -39.19
N LEU A 17 27.55 -12.22 -39.82
CA LEU A 17 27.35 -11.98 -41.25
C LEU A 17 27.07 -10.49 -41.47
N THR A 18 28.08 -9.72 -41.87
CA THR A 18 27.88 -8.35 -42.34
C THR A 18 27.28 -8.39 -43.74
N ARG A 19 25.96 -8.18 -43.85
CA ARG A 19 25.33 -7.93 -45.15
C ARG A 19 25.71 -6.53 -45.67
N PRO A 20 25.93 -6.37 -46.99
CA PRO A 20 26.18 -5.06 -47.60
C PRO A 20 24.93 -4.16 -47.49
N ASP A 21 25.19 -2.86 -47.45
CA ASP A 21 24.24 -1.79 -47.11
C ASP A 21 22.96 -1.78 -47.97
N HIS A 22 21.82 -2.00 -47.33
CA HIS A 22 20.50 -1.85 -47.95
C HIS A 22 20.07 -0.37 -47.95
N LYS A 23 19.82 0.21 -49.12
CA LYS A 23 19.31 1.60 -49.23
C LYS A 23 17.88 1.66 -48.69
N ARG A 24 17.60 2.69 -47.89
CA ARG A 24 16.25 2.97 -47.36
C ARG A 24 15.28 3.17 -48.52
N GLY A 25 14.30 2.26 -48.63
CA GLY A 25 13.19 2.37 -49.57
C GLY A 25 12.70 1.04 -50.15
N GLY A 26 13.44 -0.07 -50.01
CA GLY A 26 13.02 -1.38 -50.54
C GLY A 26 12.55 -2.32 -49.44
N THR A 27 11.30 -2.82 -49.53
CA THR A 27 10.86 -3.99 -48.77
C THR A 27 11.53 -5.24 -49.34
N ASP A 28 12.73 -5.56 -48.85
CA ASP A 28 13.38 -6.83 -49.17
C ASP A 28 12.71 -7.96 -48.37
N ILE A 29 11.73 -8.59 -49.01
CA ILE A 29 11.18 -9.87 -48.60
C ILE A 29 12.18 -10.94 -49.04
N ALA A 30 13.17 -11.22 -48.20
CA ALA A 30 13.98 -12.41 -48.35
C ALA A 30 13.12 -13.62 -47.94
N LEU A 31 12.53 -14.29 -48.94
CA LEU A 31 11.92 -15.62 -48.81
C LEU A 31 13.03 -16.65 -48.52
N LEU A 32 13.32 -16.88 -47.25
CA LEU A 32 13.96 -18.12 -46.82
C LEU A 32 12.85 -19.09 -46.42
N SER A 33 12.78 -20.18 -47.18
CA SER A 33 11.94 -21.34 -46.91
C SER A 33 12.11 -21.79 -45.46
N GLY A 34 10.99 -21.86 -44.72
CA GLY A 34 10.90 -22.52 -43.41
C GLY A 34 11.38 -21.70 -42.21
N GLY A 35 10.57 -20.77 -41.71
CA GLY A 35 10.79 -20.17 -40.39
C GLY A 35 9.81 -19.05 -40.07
N ILE A 36 9.11 -19.14 -38.93
CA ILE A 36 8.21 -18.11 -38.39
C ILE A 36 9.02 -16.84 -38.12
N ILE A 37 8.92 -15.84 -39.02
CA ILE A 37 9.50 -14.52 -38.78
C ILE A 37 8.62 -13.81 -37.74
N ARG A 38 9.08 -13.72 -36.49
CA ARG A 38 8.57 -12.72 -35.55
C ARG A 38 8.84 -11.35 -36.17
N LYS A 39 7.81 -10.71 -36.73
CA LYS A 39 7.88 -9.32 -37.20
C LYS A 39 8.15 -8.45 -35.98
N GLY A 40 9.41 -8.16 -35.70
CA GLY A 40 9.79 -7.12 -34.75
C GLY A 40 9.24 -5.80 -35.27
N VAL A 41 8.26 -5.23 -34.57
CA VAL A 41 7.76 -3.89 -34.84
C VAL A 41 8.88 -2.92 -34.44
N CYS A 42 9.54 -2.30 -35.43
CA CYS A 42 10.42 -1.16 -35.17
C CYS A 42 9.54 0.04 -34.79
N VAL A 43 9.34 0.25 -33.49
CA VAL A 43 8.74 1.49 -32.97
C VAL A 43 9.81 2.58 -33.06
N SER A 44 9.72 3.38 -34.12
CA SER A 44 10.51 4.60 -34.22
C SER A 44 9.88 5.65 -33.30
N VAL A 45 10.35 5.73 -32.06
CA VAL A 45 10.00 6.83 -31.15
C VAL A 45 10.62 8.11 -31.73
N ALA A 46 9.81 8.91 -32.40
CA ALA A 46 10.21 10.22 -32.88
C ALA A 46 10.52 11.11 -31.66
N ARG A 47 11.78 11.50 -31.50
CA ARG A 47 12.22 12.44 -30.46
C ARG A 47 11.62 13.82 -30.77
N ILE A 48 10.57 14.21 -30.04
CA ILE A 48 9.99 15.55 -30.13
C ILE A 48 11.04 16.53 -29.61
N LYS A 49 11.67 17.29 -30.51
CA LYS A 49 12.55 18.40 -30.15
C LYS A 49 11.68 19.59 -29.74
N ASN A 50 11.41 19.72 -28.45
CA ASN A 50 10.84 20.92 -27.85
C ASN A 50 11.84 21.45 -26.83
N ASP A 51 12.89 22.11 -27.31
CA ASP A 51 13.88 22.80 -26.47
C ASP A 51 13.35 24.18 -26.04
N ARG A 52 12.19 24.19 -25.38
CA ARG A 52 11.70 25.35 -24.64
C ARG A 52 12.02 25.11 -23.17
N GLY A 53 13.09 25.73 -22.69
CA GLY A 53 13.45 25.72 -21.28
C GLY A 53 12.39 26.43 -20.45
N PHE A 54 12.08 25.89 -19.27
CA PHE A 54 11.24 26.56 -18.28
C PHE A 54 11.85 27.92 -17.95
N THR A 55 11.03 28.96 -17.95
CA THR A 55 11.50 30.27 -17.53
C THR A 55 11.75 30.26 -16.02
N LEU A 56 12.77 30.97 -15.55
CA LEU A 56 13.07 31.05 -14.11
C LEU A 56 11.88 31.61 -13.31
N VAL A 57 11.13 32.53 -13.92
CA VAL A 57 9.92 33.12 -13.33
C VAL A 57 8.80 32.09 -13.17
N GLU A 58 8.64 31.19 -14.13
CA GLU A 58 7.63 30.12 -14.07
C GLU A 58 7.90 29.15 -12.93
N LEU A 59 9.18 28.84 -12.64
CA LEU A 59 9.51 28.02 -11.49
C LEU A 59 9.28 28.75 -10.15
N ILE A 60 9.56 30.06 -10.09
CA ILE A 60 9.36 30.86 -8.87
C ILE A 60 7.88 30.93 -8.50
N ILE A 61 6.99 31.23 -9.44
CA ILE A 61 5.57 31.35 -9.13
C ILE A 61 4.98 30.01 -8.67
N ILE A 62 5.47 28.89 -9.21
CA ILE A 62 5.04 27.55 -8.81
C ILE A 62 5.38 27.27 -7.35
N ILE A 63 6.62 27.52 -6.92
CA ILE A 63 7.01 27.26 -5.53
C ILE A 63 6.30 28.19 -4.54
N VAL A 64 5.97 29.43 -4.96
CA VAL A 64 5.17 30.36 -4.14
C VAL A 64 3.75 29.84 -3.95
N ILE A 65 3.10 29.39 -5.02
CA ILE A 65 1.75 28.81 -4.94
C ILE A 65 1.76 27.50 -4.13
N LEU A 66 2.72 26.61 -4.38
CA LEU A 66 2.88 25.37 -3.60
C LEU A 66 3.15 25.66 -2.11
N GLY A 67 3.89 26.73 -1.80
CA GLY A 67 4.13 27.17 -0.43
C GLY A 67 2.85 27.57 0.31
N ILE A 68 1.97 28.36 -0.35
CA ILE A 68 0.69 28.77 0.23
C ILE A 68 -0.24 27.56 0.43
N LEU A 69 -0.33 26.68 -0.57
CA LEU A 69 -1.14 25.46 -0.47
C LEU A 69 -0.65 24.54 0.66
N ALA A 70 0.67 24.36 0.80
CA ALA A 70 1.25 23.55 1.86
C ALA A 70 0.97 24.15 3.25
N ALA A 71 1.09 25.47 3.42
CA ALA A 71 0.85 26.13 4.71
C ALA A 71 -0.56 25.91 5.25
N VAL A 72 -1.58 25.87 4.37
CA VAL A 72 -2.97 25.61 4.77
C VAL A 72 -3.29 24.11 4.87
N ALA A 73 -2.65 23.28 4.04
CA ALA A 73 -2.93 21.85 3.99
C ALA A 73 -2.32 21.05 5.16
N ILE A 74 -1.11 21.41 5.61
CA ILE A 74 -0.39 20.70 6.69
C ILE A 74 -1.19 20.61 8.00
N PRO A 75 -1.73 21.71 8.58
CA PRO A 75 -2.45 21.62 9.85
C PRO A 75 -3.68 20.71 9.73
N ARG A 76 -4.47 20.87 8.66
CA ARG A 76 -5.64 20.03 8.41
C ARG A 76 -5.28 18.56 8.22
N TYR A 77 -4.16 18.26 7.56
CA TYR A 77 -3.72 16.89 7.36
C TYR A 77 -3.37 16.19 8.69
N ILE A 78 -2.80 16.92 9.65
CA ILE A 78 -2.46 16.39 10.98
C ILE A 78 -3.74 16.05 11.75
N ASP A 79 -4.73 16.95 11.75
CA ASP A 79 -6.01 16.73 12.41
C ASP A 79 -6.75 15.54 11.79
N MET A 80 -6.84 15.48 10.45
CA MET A 80 -7.47 14.36 9.75
C MET A 80 -6.79 13.02 10.04
N LYS A 81 -5.46 13.00 10.24
CA LYS A 81 -4.72 11.79 10.61
C LYS A 81 -5.05 11.34 12.03
N ALA A 82 -5.21 12.28 12.97
CA ALA A 82 -5.62 11.98 14.33
C ALA A 82 -7.05 11.39 14.35
N ASP A 83 -8.00 12.03 13.67
CA ASP A 83 -9.39 11.56 13.55
C ASP A 83 -9.49 10.18 12.88
N ALA A 84 -8.69 9.94 11.84
CA ALA A 84 -8.62 8.63 11.18
C ALA A 84 -8.09 7.54 12.13
N SER A 85 -7.12 7.89 12.98
CA SER A 85 -6.56 6.96 13.96
C SER A 85 -7.56 6.66 15.07
N GLU A 86 -8.30 7.66 15.53
CA GLU A 86 -9.33 7.53 16.55
C GLU A 86 -10.54 6.71 16.06
N SER A 87 -11.03 6.98 14.85
CA SER A 87 -12.12 6.20 14.23
C SER A 87 -11.74 4.74 14.03
N THR A 88 -10.49 4.46 13.68
CA THR A 88 -9.95 3.09 13.61
C THR A 88 -9.93 2.43 14.99
N ALA A 89 -9.48 3.14 16.03
CA ALA A 89 -9.47 2.63 17.40
C ALA A 89 -10.89 2.28 17.91
N ARG A 90 -11.89 3.10 17.56
CA ARG A 90 -13.32 2.85 17.85
C ARG A 90 -13.85 1.63 17.08
N ALA A 91 -13.51 1.49 15.80
CA ALA A 91 -13.91 0.34 15.00
C ALA A 91 -13.36 -0.97 15.59
N ILE A 92 -12.09 -0.97 15.99
CA ILE A 92 -11.45 -2.11 16.66
C ILE A 92 -12.11 -2.40 17.99
N LEU A 93 -12.47 -1.37 18.78
CA LEU A 93 -13.19 -1.57 20.04
C LEU A 93 -14.51 -2.33 19.84
N GLY A 94 -15.29 -1.94 18.82
CA GLY A 94 -16.53 -2.62 18.48
C GLY A 94 -16.28 -4.10 18.16
N GLY A 95 -15.32 -4.38 17.29
CA GLY A 95 -14.94 -5.75 16.95
C GLY A 95 -14.45 -6.56 18.15
N LEU A 96 -13.69 -5.95 19.07
CA LEU A 96 -13.23 -6.61 20.29
C LEU A 96 -14.39 -6.93 21.25
N ARG A 97 -15.42 -6.07 21.34
CA ARG A 97 -16.61 -6.35 22.17
C ARG A 97 -17.44 -7.52 21.61
N ASP A 98 -17.61 -7.54 20.30
CA ASP A 98 -18.32 -8.62 19.61
C ASP A 98 -17.56 -9.94 19.76
N ALA A 99 -16.25 -9.92 19.53
CA ALA A 99 -15.37 -11.07 19.72
C ALA A 99 -15.36 -11.57 21.18
N ALA A 100 -15.31 -10.66 22.16
CA ALA A 100 -15.37 -11.02 23.57
C ALA A 100 -16.69 -11.73 23.92
N THR A 101 -17.80 -11.27 23.38
CA THR A 101 -19.12 -11.92 23.57
C THR A 101 -19.17 -13.31 22.91
N LEU A 102 -18.61 -13.46 21.71
CA LEU A 102 -18.55 -14.75 21.02
C LEU A 102 -17.68 -15.77 21.77
N VAL A 103 -16.50 -15.37 22.22
CA VAL A 103 -15.60 -16.24 22.99
C VAL A 103 -16.25 -16.63 24.32
N TYR A 104 -16.92 -15.70 24.98
CA TYR A 104 -17.63 -15.96 26.23
C TYR A 104 -18.78 -16.96 26.06
N THR A 105 -19.63 -16.79 25.05
CA THR A 105 -20.74 -17.72 24.80
C THR A 105 -20.21 -19.11 24.43
N ASN A 106 -19.16 -19.20 23.63
CA ASN A 106 -18.51 -20.47 23.31
C ASN A 106 -17.94 -21.17 24.56
N ARG A 107 -17.23 -20.45 25.44
CA ARG A 107 -16.65 -21.04 26.67
C ARG A 107 -17.72 -21.51 27.66
N ILE A 108 -18.83 -20.80 27.79
CA ILE A 108 -19.93 -21.23 28.67
C ILE A 108 -20.58 -22.51 28.15
N VAL A 109 -20.83 -22.60 26.84
CA VAL A 109 -21.47 -23.77 26.24
C VAL A 109 -20.56 -25.01 26.27
N ASN A 110 -19.26 -24.83 26.01
CA ASN A 110 -18.34 -25.96 25.82
C ASN A 110 -17.58 -26.38 27.08
N ALA A 111 -17.24 -25.44 27.95
CA ALA A 111 -16.38 -25.68 29.12
C ALA A 111 -17.00 -25.27 30.45
N GLY A 112 -18.13 -24.55 30.45
CA GLY A 112 -18.78 -24.05 31.67
C GLY A 112 -17.94 -23.05 32.47
N THR A 113 -16.84 -22.54 31.90
CA THR A 113 -15.91 -21.60 32.56
C THR A 113 -16.09 -20.18 32.06
N SER A 114 -16.08 -19.21 32.98
CA SER A 114 -16.38 -17.80 32.69
C SER A 114 -15.21 -16.80 32.73
N PRO A 115 -13.94 -17.14 33.03
CA PRO A 115 -12.84 -16.27 32.65
C PRO A 115 -12.61 -16.38 31.15
N ILE A 116 -12.67 -15.25 30.46
CA ILE A 116 -12.13 -15.11 29.10
C ILE A 116 -10.95 -14.16 29.17
N ASP A 117 -9.92 -14.44 28.38
CA ASP A 117 -8.69 -13.66 28.33
C ASP A 117 -8.63 -12.91 27.00
N MET A 118 -7.97 -11.76 27.00
CA MET A 118 -7.77 -10.91 25.84
C MET A 118 -7.05 -11.64 24.69
N ALA A 119 -6.19 -12.61 24.99
CA ALA A 119 -5.55 -13.45 23.98
C ALA A 119 -6.57 -14.28 23.18
N ALA A 120 -7.60 -14.83 23.84
CA ALA A 120 -8.67 -15.57 23.16
C ALA A 120 -9.59 -14.63 22.38
N VAL A 121 -9.82 -13.41 22.89
CA VAL A 121 -10.57 -12.37 22.18
C VAL A 121 -9.86 -11.97 20.89
N LEU A 122 -8.54 -11.79 20.91
CA LEU A 122 -7.74 -11.46 19.72
C LEU A 122 -7.76 -12.56 18.66
N ASP A 123 -7.71 -13.82 19.08
CA ASP A 123 -7.80 -14.96 18.15
C ASP A 123 -9.16 -15.00 17.44
N GLN A 124 -10.23 -14.55 18.11
CA GLN A 124 -11.54 -14.42 17.45
C GLN A 124 -11.69 -13.14 16.63
N ALA A 125 -11.13 -12.02 17.11
CA ALA A 125 -11.28 -10.70 16.47
C ALA A 125 -10.42 -10.54 15.20
N GLN A 126 -9.32 -11.31 15.08
CA GLN A 126 -8.43 -11.30 13.91
C GLN A 126 -8.00 -9.88 13.49
N VAL A 127 -7.71 -9.01 14.47
CA VAL A 127 -7.26 -7.64 14.23
C VAL A 127 -5.86 -7.68 13.61
N SER A 128 -5.70 -7.10 12.43
CA SER A 128 -4.45 -7.11 11.66
C SER A 128 -4.06 -5.72 11.16
N GLY A 129 -2.78 -5.55 10.80
CA GLY A 129 -2.26 -4.28 10.28
C GLY A 129 -1.77 -3.28 11.33
N PHE A 130 -1.76 -3.67 12.60
CA PHE A 130 -1.32 -2.81 13.72
C PHE A 130 -0.39 -3.57 14.67
N SER A 131 0.43 -2.83 15.43
CA SER A 131 1.25 -3.43 16.49
C SER A 131 0.39 -3.68 17.73
N LEU A 132 0.10 -4.95 17.99
CA LEU A 132 -0.71 -5.45 19.10
C LEU A 132 0.19 -6.13 20.14
N SER A 133 -0.06 -5.87 21.42
CA SER A 133 0.63 -6.55 22.52
C SER A 133 -0.33 -6.80 23.68
N VAL A 134 -0.47 -8.05 24.10
CA VAL A 134 -1.20 -8.45 25.30
C VAL A 134 -0.25 -8.26 26.49
N VAL A 135 -0.53 -7.27 27.32
CA VAL A 135 0.33 -6.89 28.46
C VAL A 135 -0.08 -7.61 29.75
N ALA A 136 -1.35 -8.00 29.84
CA ALA A 136 -1.90 -8.85 30.90
C ALA A 136 -3.07 -9.67 30.35
N ALA A 137 -3.55 -10.67 31.11
CA ALA A 137 -4.70 -11.50 30.70
C ALA A 137 -5.91 -10.67 30.25
N ASP A 138 -6.16 -9.55 30.91
CA ASP A 138 -7.29 -8.65 30.65
C ASP A 138 -6.91 -7.38 29.87
N THR A 139 -5.63 -7.16 29.54
CA THR A 139 -5.17 -5.87 28.99
C THR A 139 -4.44 -6.04 27.65
N LEU A 140 -4.96 -5.36 26.64
CA LEU A 140 -4.37 -5.21 25.31
C LEU A 140 -3.78 -3.81 25.18
N THR A 141 -2.64 -3.69 24.52
CA THR A 141 -2.17 -2.42 23.98
C THR A 141 -2.07 -2.51 22.46
N LEU A 142 -2.50 -1.45 21.80
CA LEU A 142 -2.57 -1.33 20.35
C LEU A 142 -1.92 -0.01 19.96
N THR A 143 -1.00 -0.05 19.00
CA THR A 143 -0.38 1.18 18.49
C THR A 143 -0.92 1.52 17.10
N ILE A 144 -1.55 2.70 16.96
CA ILE A 144 -2.08 3.22 15.69
C ILE A 144 -1.42 4.58 15.45
N SER A 145 -0.73 4.73 14.31
CA SER A 145 -0.14 6.01 13.89
C SER A 145 0.83 6.66 14.90
N GLY A 146 1.39 5.88 15.84
CA GLY A 146 2.26 6.35 16.92
C GLY A 146 1.56 6.62 18.26
N TYR A 147 0.23 6.49 18.32
CA TYR A 147 -0.56 6.59 19.55
C TYR A 147 -0.86 5.21 20.11
N GLN A 148 -0.70 5.03 21.43
CA GLN A 148 -1.00 3.78 22.13
C GLN A 148 -2.40 3.83 22.74
N TYR A 149 -3.23 2.86 22.38
CA TYR A 149 -4.56 2.63 22.94
C TYR A 149 -4.52 1.39 23.82
N THR A 150 -4.98 1.51 25.06
CA THR A 150 -5.06 0.40 25.99
C THR A 150 -6.50 -0.07 26.08
N TYR A 151 -6.75 -1.34 25.81
CA TYR A 151 -8.07 -1.95 25.96
C TYR A 151 -8.04 -2.87 27.17
N GLN A 152 -9.06 -2.74 28.02
CA GLN A 152 -9.24 -3.60 29.18
C GLN A 152 -10.53 -4.40 29.05
N LEU A 153 -10.39 -5.71 29.18
CA LEU A 153 -11.48 -6.65 29.34
C LEU A 153 -11.89 -6.64 30.81
N SER A 154 -13.15 -6.32 31.06
CA SER A 154 -13.72 -6.37 32.40
C SER A 154 -14.99 -7.20 32.36
N ARG A 155 -15.28 -7.89 33.47
CA ARG A 155 -16.58 -8.54 33.65
C ARG A 155 -17.55 -7.51 34.21
N ALA A 156 -18.60 -7.24 33.45
CA ALA A 156 -19.69 -6.42 33.95
C ALA A 156 -20.49 -7.17 35.03
N VAL A 157 -21.23 -6.44 35.87
CA VAL A 157 -21.97 -6.97 37.03
C VAL A 157 -23.05 -8.01 36.65
N ASN A 158 -23.45 -8.04 35.37
CA ASN A 158 -24.35 -9.00 34.74
C ASN A 158 -23.62 -10.25 34.17
N GLY A 159 -22.33 -10.41 34.46
CA GLY A 159 -21.52 -11.55 34.03
C GLY A 159 -21.02 -11.49 32.59
N GLN A 160 -21.54 -10.57 31.77
CA GLN A 160 -21.11 -10.39 30.37
C GLN A 160 -19.73 -9.72 30.30
N PRO A 161 -18.87 -10.12 29.36
CA PRO A 161 -17.60 -9.45 29.14
C PRO A 161 -17.84 -8.09 28.47
N ASN A 162 -17.09 -7.08 28.90
CA ASN A 162 -17.07 -5.77 28.30
C ASN A 162 -15.62 -5.36 28.02
N VAL A 163 -15.37 -4.81 26.85
CA VAL A 163 -14.07 -4.21 26.51
C VAL A 163 -14.22 -2.70 26.57
N THR A 164 -13.32 -2.06 27.30
CA THR A 164 -13.25 -0.61 27.47
C THR A 164 -11.87 -0.10 27.09
N VAL A 165 -11.77 1.17 26.69
CA VAL A 165 -10.48 1.81 26.41
C VAL A 165 -10.06 2.58 27.66
N GLN A 166 -8.80 2.43 28.07
CA GLN A 166 -8.20 3.13 29.20
C GLN A 166 -7.22 4.19 28.68
N GLY A 167 -7.35 5.42 29.18
CA GLY A 167 -6.64 6.58 28.67
C GLY A 167 -7.42 7.26 27.54
N TYR A 168 -7.64 8.57 27.69
CA TYR A 168 -8.59 9.43 26.97
C TYR A 168 -8.90 9.01 25.52
N PRO A 169 -10.07 8.41 25.30
CA PRO A 169 -10.76 8.54 24.03
C PRO A 169 -11.41 9.93 24.00
N SER A 170 -11.30 10.68 22.90
CA SER A 170 -11.96 11.99 22.71
C SER A 170 -13.50 11.91 22.63
N TRP A 171 -14.10 10.84 23.14
CA TRP A 171 -15.48 10.43 22.86
C TRP A 171 -16.12 9.60 23.97
#